data_AF-A0A9J6G2C5-F1
#
_entry.id   AF-A0A9J6G2C5-F1
#
_cell.length_a   1.000
_cell.length_b   1.000
_cell.length_c   1.000
_cell.angle_alpha   90.00
_cell.angle_beta   90.00
_cell.angle_gamma   90.00
#
_symmetry.space_group_name_H-M   'P 1'
#
loop_
_entity.id
_entity.type
_entity.pdbx_description
1 polymer ?
#
loop_
_entity_poly.entity_id
_entity_poly.type
_entity_poly.pdbx_seq_one_letter_code
_entity_poly.pdbx_strand_id
1 'polypeptide(L)'
;MEKGLRKLSDPLDLSRVRRVQHGIKNESCAAECYLAIMHVSLRHCGLIVNATCPWVGARPNRLVFHPEEASCGMVEVECLYRLKDSDPSTAAEETSCLTLEDGIPHPMYFLQVLGQMALTGCNWAGFVVFTEKWVAVERIRFDQEEWTRVRQPLDIFLLFHFPN
;
A
#
# COMPACT_ATOMS: atom_id res chain seq x y z
N MET A 1 -4.92 -1.61 -28.58
CA MET A 1 -4.04 -0.79 -27.72
C MET A 1 -4.76 0.46 -27.19
N GLU A 2 -5.42 1.26 -28.04
CA GLU A 2 -6.17 2.48 -27.62
C GLU A 2 -7.22 2.26 -26.52
N LYS A 3 -7.91 1.10 -26.48
CA LYS A 3 -8.95 0.82 -25.48
C LYS A 3 -8.44 0.79 -24.02
N GLY A 4 -7.16 0.48 -23.81
CA GLY A 4 -6.56 0.43 -22.46
C GLY A 4 -6.25 1.83 -21.93
N LEU A 5 -5.67 2.68 -22.77
CA LEU A 5 -5.31 4.06 -22.43
C LEU A 5 -6.54 4.94 -22.18
N ARG A 6 -7.65 4.73 -22.91
CA ARG A 6 -8.91 5.45 -22.66
C ARG A 6 -9.49 5.20 -21.26
N LYS A 7 -9.26 4.00 -20.68
CA LYS A 7 -9.67 3.71 -19.31
C LYS A 7 -8.84 4.47 -18.26
N LEU A 8 -7.67 5.00 -18.63
CA LEU A 8 -6.85 5.84 -17.75
C LEU A 8 -7.26 7.32 -17.81
N SER A 9 -7.82 7.78 -18.94
CA SER A 9 -8.21 9.18 -19.13
C SER A 9 -9.61 9.51 -18.62
N ASP A 10 -10.53 8.54 -18.68
CA ASP A 10 -11.93 8.78 -18.29
C ASP A 10 -12.12 8.48 -16.80
N PRO A 11 -12.62 9.44 -15.98
CA PRO A 11 -12.83 9.20 -14.56
C PRO A 11 -13.88 8.11 -14.36
N LEU A 12 -13.45 6.99 -13.77
CA LEU A 12 -14.34 5.90 -13.40
C LEU A 12 -15.02 6.23 -12.06
N ASP A 13 -16.35 6.35 -12.06
CA ASP A 13 -17.10 6.52 -10.82
C ASP A 13 -17.14 5.22 -10.01
N LEU A 14 -16.32 5.18 -8.96
CA LEU A 14 -16.24 4.07 -8.01
C LEU A 14 -17.07 4.32 -6.74
N SER A 15 -17.79 5.44 -6.64
CA SER A 15 -18.51 5.85 -5.43
C SER A 15 -19.57 4.85 -4.98
N ARG A 16 -20.09 4.02 -5.90
CA ARG A 16 -21.12 3.00 -5.64
C ARG A 16 -20.56 1.61 -5.35
N VAL A 17 -19.24 1.43 -5.44
CA VAL A 17 -18.60 0.12 -5.23
C VAL A 17 -18.48 -0.14 -3.72
N ARG A 18 -19.21 -1.14 -3.23
CA ARG A 18 -19.28 -1.47 -1.79
C ARG A 18 -17.91 -1.68 -1.15
N ARG A 19 -16.98 -2.34 -1.86
CA ARG A 19 -15.61 -2.55 -1.37
C ARG A 19 -14.87 -1.22 -1.17
N VAL A 20 -15.02 -0.28 -2.09
CA VAL A 20 -14.38 1.05 -2.03
C VAL A 20 -14.98 1.87 -0.89
N GLN A 21 -16.32 1.92 -0.79
CA GLN A 21 -17.00 2.62 0.31
C GLN A 21 -16.59 2.08 1.69
N HIS A 22 -16.48 0.75 1.82
CA HIS A 22 -16.06 0.11 3.05
C HIS A 22 -14.61 0.46 3.43
N GLY A 23 -13.71 0.47 2.44
CA GLY A 23 -12.34 0.95 2.60
C GLY A 23 -12.28 2.37 3.13
N ILE A 24 -12.94 3.29 2.43
CA ILE A 24 -12.97 4.72 2.79
C ILE A 24 -13.54 4.93 4.20
N LYS A 25 -14.62 4.23 4.55
CA LYS A 25 -15.27 4.35 5.86
C LYS A 25 -14.31 3.95 7.00
N ASN A 26 -13.53 2.89 6.81
CA ASN A 26 -12.78 2.25 7.89
C ASN A 26 -11.30 2.64 7.94
N GLU A 27 -10.75 3.26 6.90
CA GLU A 27 -9.32 3.63 6.82
C GLU A 27 -8.84 4.45 8.03
N SER A 28 -9.64 5.43 8.47
CA SER A 28 -9.26 6.29 9.59
C SER A 28 -9.21 5.52 10.92
N CYS A 29 -10.20 4.67 11.18
CA CYS A 29 -10.21 3.80 12.37
C CYS A 29 -9.01 2.84 12.37
N ALA A 30 -8.70 2.25 11.21
CA ALA A 30 -7.55 1.35 11.08
C ALA A 30 -6.22 2.07 11.38
N ALA A 31 -6.04 3.29 10.88
CA ALA A 31 -4.86 4.11 11.15
C ALA A 31 -4.75 4.47 12.65
N GLU A 32 -5.86 4.82 13.30
CA GLU A 32 -5.89 5.09 14.74
C GLU A 32 -5.56 3.84 15.57
N CYS A 33 -6.09 2.67 15.21
CA CYS A 33 -5.72 1.40 15.82
C CYS A 33 -4.22 1.11 15.68
N TYR A 34 -3.65 1.31 14.48
CA TYR A 34 -2.22 1.13 14.25
C TYR A 34 -1.37 2.08 15.11
N LEU A 35 -1.76 3.35 15.21
CA LEU A 35 -1.09 4.34 16.07
C LEU A 35 -1.03 3.86 17.51
N ALA A 36 -2.16 3.35 18.03
CA ALA A 36 -2.26 2.88 19.40
C ALA A 36 -1.42 1.61 19.66
N ILE A 37 -1.40 0.68 18.72
CA ILE A 37 -0.66 -0.60 18.84
C ILE A 37 0.85 -0.38 18.76
N MET A 38 1.30 0.48 17.83
CA MET A 38 2.72 0.64 17.52
C MET A 38 3.39 1.82 18.24
N HIS A 39 2.63 2.63 18.98
CA HIS A 39 3.13 3.82 19.69
C HIS A 39 3.92 4.79 18.79
N VAL A 40 3.41 5.00 17.58
CA VAL A 40 4.02 5.85 16.55
C VAL A 40 3.28 7.17 16.34
N SER A 41 3.86 8.08 15.57
CA SER A 41 3.16 9.26 15.04
C SER A 41 2.76 9.07 13.58
N LEU A 42 1.53 9.46 13.22
CA LEU A 42 1.01 9.34 11.85
C LEU A 42 0.82 10.71 11.21
N ARG A 43 1.08 10.80 9.90
CA ARG A 43 0.84 12.01 9.10
C ARG A 43 0.15 11.66 7.78
N HIS A 44 -0.85 12.46 7.41
CA HIS A 44 -1.47 12.37 6.09
C HIS A 44 -0.49 12.77 4.98
N CYS A 45 -0.64 12.16 3.81
CA CYS A 45 0.09 12.55 2.60
C CYS A 45 -0.82 12.58 1.37
N GLY A 46 -0.38 13.34 0.37
CA GLY A 46 -0.98 13.35 -0.96
C GLY A 46 -0.27 12.35 -1.88
N LEU A 47 -0.38 12.57 -3.19
CA LEU A 47 0.45 11.87 -4.16
C LEU A 47 1.91 12.29 -3.99
N ILE A 48 2.80 11.32 -3.85
CA ILE A 48 4.24 11.50 -3.75
C ILE A 48 4.87 11.08 -5.08
N VAL A 49 5.73 11.93 -5.60
CA VAL A 49 6.48 11.72 -6.84
C VAL A 49 7.96 11.88 -6.54
N ASN A 50 8.77 10.89 -6.89
CA ASN A 50 10.21 10.93 -6.67
C ASN A 50 10.90 11.60 -7.86
N ALA A 51 11.81 12.55 -7.59
CA ALA A 51 12.50 13.32 -8.63
C ALA A 51 13.35 12.45 -9.58
N THR A 52 13.77 11.26 -9.16
CA THR A 52 14.57 10.31 -9.96
C THR A 52 13.73 9.39 -10.86
N CYS A 53 12.42 9.37 -10.67
CA CYS A 53 11.44 8.64 -11.49
C CYS A 53 10.09 9.40 -11.51
N PRO A 54 10.05 10.62 -12.08
CA PRO A 54 8.88 11.50 -11.99
C PRO A 54 7.62 10.95 -12.70
N TRP A 55 7.75 9.91 -13.51
CA TRP A 55 6.65 9.19 -14.16
C TRP A 55 5.92 8.21 -13.23
N VAL A 56 6.49 7.90 -12.07
CA VAL A 56 5.87 7.03 -11.06
C VAL A 56 5.44 7.87 -9.87
N GLY A 57 4.18 7.69 -9.46
CA GLY A 57 3.65 8.30 -8.25
C GLY A 57 3.05 7.24 -7.35
N ALA A 58 3.07 7.50 -6.04
CA ALA A 58 2.42 6.63 -5.06
C ALA A 58 1.81 7.46 -3.94
N ARG A 59 0.79 6.90 -3.30
CA ARG A 59 0.11 7.52 -2.17
C ARG A 59 -0.08 6.47 -1.08
N PRO A 60 0.82 6.39 -0.08
CA PRO A 60 0.56 5.57 1.09
C PRO A 60 -0.62 6.15 1.89
N ASN A 61 -1.31 5.33 2.69
CA ASN A 61 -2.37 5.85 3.54
C ASN A 61 -1.82 6.87 4.55
N ARG A 62 -0.71 6.56 5.23
CA ARG A 62 -0.06 7.46 6.20
C ARG A 62 1.46 7.35 6.13
N LEU A 63 2.15 8.46 6.38
CA LEU A 63 3.56 8.45 6.75
C LEU A 63 3.68 8.26 8.27
N VAL A 64 4.76 7.59 8.70
CA VAL A 64 4.97 7.22 10.09
C VAL A 64 6.33 7.69 10.58
N PHE A 65 6.37 8.18 11.80
CA PHE A 65 7.60 8.35 12.57
C PHE A 65 7.55 7.48 13.81
N HIS A 66 8.54 6.58 13.96
CA HIS A 66 8.69 5.75 15.13
C HIS A 66 9.73 6.40 16.06
N PRO A 67 9.32 6.94 17.22
CA PRO A 67 10.23 7.72 18.07
C PRO A 67 11.34 6.87 18.67
N GLU A 68 11.04 5.64 19.12
CA GLU A 68 12.04 4.76 19.74
C GLU A 68 13.10 4.25 18.76
N GLU A 69 12.68 3.85 17.55
CA GLU A 69 13.60 3.45 16.47
C GLU A 69 14.28 4.64 15.79
N ALA A 70 13.85 5.88 16.08
CA ALA A 70 14.21 7.11 15.38
C ALA A 70 14.12 6.95 13.84
N SER A 71 13.07 6.26 13.37
CA SER A 71 12.94 5.83 11.99
C SER A 71 11.66 6.37 11.33
N CYS A 72 11.74 6.65 10.03
CA CYS A 72 10.60 7.05 9.21
C CYS A 72 10.12 5.86 8.38
N GLY A 73 8.83 5.59 8.45
CA GLY A 73 8.18 4.57 7.65
C GLY A 73 6.88 5.08 7.04
N MET A 74 6.07 4.14 6.56
CA MET A 74 4.73 4.41 6.08
C MET A 74 3.78 3.29 6.48
N VAL A 75 2.49 3.53 6.31
CA VAL A 75 1.45 2.52 6.54
C VAL A 75 0.55 2.44 5.32
N GLU A 76 0.29 1.20 4.91
CA GLU A 76 -0.75 0.84 3.95
C GLU A 76 -1.84 0.04 4.68
N VAL A 77 -3.09 0.45 4.49
CA VAL A 77 -4.28 -0.09 5.15
C VAL A 77 -5.17 -0.76 4.12
N GLU A 78 -5.52 -2.01 4.39
CA GLU A 78 -6.50 -2.76 3.63
C GLU A 78 -7.70 -3.12 4.53
N CYS A 79 -8.84 -2.46 4.29
CA CYS A 79 -10.12 -2.84 4.92
C CYS A 79 -10.94 -3.68 3.93
N LEU A 80 -10.73 -4.99 3.94
CA LEU A 80 -11.33 -5.90 2.97
C LEU A 80 -12.80 -6.17 3.29
N TYR A 81 -13.72 -5.71 2.42
CA TYR A 81 -15.17 -5.92 2.61
C TYR A 81 -15.56 -7.40 2.77
N ARG A 82 -14.80 -8.33 2.18
CA ARG A 82 -15.04 -9.79 2.32
C ARG A 82 -14.82 -10.30 3.74
N LEU A 83 -13.98 -9.60 4.52
CA LEU A 83 -13.59 -9.98 5.88
C LEU A 83 -14.34 -9.21 6.96
N LYS A 84 -15.25 -8.29 6.59
CA LYS A 84 -15.93 -7.40 7.55
C LYS A 84 -16.58 -8.13 8.74
N ASP A 85 -17.05 -9.36 8.51
CA ASP A 85 -17.72 -10.19 9.49
C ASP A 85 -16.87 -11.40 9.94
N SER A 86 -15.62 -11.52 9.49
CA SER A 86 -14.76 -12.67 9.79
C SER A 86 -14.30 -12.69 11.25
N ASP A 87 -13.92 -13.87 11.70
CA ASP A 87 -13.42 -14.10 13.06
C ASP A 87 -11.91 -13.77 13.17
N PRO A 88 -11.40 -13.32 14.33
CA PRO A 88 -9.97 -13.07 14.53
C PRO A 88 -9.05 -14.24 14.17
N SER A 89 -9.53 -15.49 14.21
CA SER A 89 -8.76 -16.66 13.73
C SER A 89 -8.32 -16.57 12.26
N THR A 90 -9.03 -15.81 11.43
CA THR A 90 -8.69 -15.57 10.01
C THR A 90 -7.59 -14.54 9.82
N ALA A 91 -7.25 -13.78 10.86
CA ALA A 91 -6.34 -12.66 10.76
C ALA A 91 -4.93 -13.07 10.30
N ALA A 92 -4.41 -14.17 10.85
CA ALA A 92 -3.07 -14.66 10.53
C ALA A 92 -2.97 -15.06 9.06
N GLU A 93 -3.96 -15.78 8.52
CA GLU A 93 -4.01 -16.20 7.11
C GLU A 93 -4.15 -14.99 6.16
N GLU A 94 -4.93 -13.99 6.56
CA GLU A 94 -5.22 -12.82 5.73
C GLU A 94 -4.09 -11.77 5.76
N THR A 95 -3.32 -11.68 6.85
CA THR A 95 -2.05 -10.93 6.83
C THR A 95 -0.94 -11.73 6.18
N SER A 96 -0.89 -13.04 6.41
CA SER A 96 0.00 -13.91 5.64
C SER A 96 -0.43 -14.01 4.19
N CYS A 97 -1.49 -13.32 3.73
CA CYS A 97 -1.66 -13.10 2.30
C CYS A 97 -0.55 -12.20 1.75
N LEU A 98 0.26 -11.51 2.54
CA LEU A 98 1.56 -11.02 2.09
C LEU A 98 2.65 -12.11 2.08
N THR A 99 2.35 -13.34 2.40
CA THR A 99 3.29 -14.46 2.33
C THR A 99 2.53 -15.66 1.77
N LEU A 100 2.43 -15.74 0.44
CA LEU A 100 2.10 -17.00 -0.23
C LEU A 100 3.07 -18.09 0.26
N GLU A 101 2.62 -19.35 0.15
CA GLU A 101 3.47 -20.53 0.30
C GLU A 101 4.86 -20.26 -0.30
N ASP A 102 5.91 -20.57 0.47
CA ASP A 102 7.33 -20.23 0.20
C ASP A 102 7.81 -18.81 0.55
N GLY A 103 7.02 -18.02 1.28
CA GLY A 103 7.48 -16.75 1.88
C GLY A 103 7.49 -15.55 0.93
N ILE A 104 6.69 -15.61 -0.14
CA ILE A 104 6.61 -14.55 -1.15
C ILE A 104 5.34 -13.70 -0.95
N PRO A 105 5.48 -12.39 -0.76
CA PRO A 105 4.54 -11.34 -1.12
C PRO A 105 3.24 -11.71 -1.90
N HIS A 106 1.96 -11.56 -1.50
CA HIS A 106 0.92 -11.56 -2.56
C HIS A 106 1.28 -10.44 -3.53
N PRO A 107 1.56 -10.77 -4.80
CA PRO A 107 2.48 -9.95 -5.60
C PRO A 107 1.93 -8.54 -5.79
N MET A 108 0.62 -8.36 -5.89
CA MET A 108 0.03 -7.03 -6.03
C MET A 108 0.27 -6.09 -4.83
N TYR A 109 -0.08 -6.50 -3.61
CA TYR A 109 0.06 -5.61 -2.44
C TYR A 109 1.52 -5.39 -2.11
N PHE A 110 2.36 -6.43 -2.27
CA PHE A 110 3.80 -6.30 -2.12
C PHE A 110 4.39 -5.23 -3.02
N LEU A 111 4.12 -5.32 -4.31
CA LEU A 111 4.69 -4.43 -5.31
C LEU A 111 4.19 -2.99 -5.10
N GLN A 112 2.94 -2.82 -4.66
CA GLN A 112 2.39 -1.52 -4.26
C GLN A 112 3.15 -0.93 -3.07
N VAL A 113 3.30 -1.69 -1.98
CA VAL A 113 4.02 -1.23 -0.78
C VAL A 113 5.50 -1.01 -1.07
N LEU A 114 6.13 -1.88 -1.85
CA LEU A 114 7.52 -1.72 -2.28
C LEU A 114 7.73 -0.43 -3.08
N GLY A 115 6.86 -0.17 -4.07
CA GLY A 115 6.91 1.05 -4.87
C GLY A 115 6.65 2.31 -4.02
N GLN A 116 5.66 2.27 -3.13
CA GLN A 116 5.39 3.37 -2.20
C GLN A 116 6.63 3.67 -1.32
N MET A 117 7.29 2.66 -0.74
CA MET A 117 8.52 2.82 0.06
C MET A 117 9.65 3.45 -0.76
N ALA A 118 9.84 2.97 -1.99
CA ALA A 118 10.86 3.51 -2.89
C ALA A 118 10.65 4.99 -3.21
N LEU A 119 9.40 5.42 -3.43
CA LEU A 119 9.09 6.80 -3.77
C LEU A 119 9.12 7.75 -2.58
N THR A 120 8.78 7.26 -1.38
CA THR A 120 8.80 8.04 -0.14
C THR A 120 10.18 8.08 0.51
N GLY A 121 11.09 7.16 0.15
CA GLY A 121 12.38 6.98 0.81
C GLY A 121 12.26 6.29 2.18
N CYS A 122 11.11 5.66 2.47
CA CYS A 122 10.90 4.90 3.70
C CYS A 122 11.63 3.56 3.63
N ASN A 123 12.30 3.16 4.72
CA ASN A 123 13.01 1.89 4.81
C ASN A 123 12.14 0.73 5.34
N TRP A 124 10.91 1.03 5.77
CA TRP A 124 9.92 0.05 6.17
C TRP A 124 8.49 0.55 5.98
N ALA A 125 7.57 -0.41 5.95
CA ALA A 125 6.14 -0.18 5.96
C ALA A 125 5.44 -1.04 7.02
N GLY A 126 4.37 -0.50 7.62
CA GLY A 126 3.36 -1.30 8.30
C GLY A 126 2.25 -1.62 7.31
N PHE A 127 2.01 -2.89 7.03
CA PHE A 127 0.82 -3.32 6.30
C PHE A 127 -0.25 -3.73 7.30
N VAL A 128 -1.43 -3.14 7.18
CA VAL A 128 -2.52 -3.30 8.16
C VAL A 128 -3.74 -3.87 7.46
N VAL A 129 -4.16 -5.05 7.89
CA VAL A 129 -5.49 -5.58 7.55
C VAL A 129 -6.41 -5.29 8.72
N PHE A 130 -7.51 -4.57 8.45
CA PHE A 130 -8.42 -4.11 9.48
C PHE A 130 -9.87 -4.52 9.22
N THR A 131 -10.50 -5.01 10.27
CA THR A 131 -11.95 -5.19 10.39
C THR A 131 -12.43 -4.55 11.70
N GLU A 132 -13.73 -4.36 11.86
CA GLU A 132 -14.28 -3.87 13.14
C GLU A 132 -14.08 -4.88 14.30
N LYS A 133 -13.71 -6.14 14.00
CA LYS A 133 -13.55 -7.22 14.99
C LYS A 133 -12.10 -7.51 15.35
N TRP A 134 -11.17 -7.28 14.43
CA TRP A 134 -9.76 -7.58 14.59
C TRP A 134 -8.90 -6.72 13.67
N VAL A 135 -7.65 -6.58 14.07
CA VAL A 135 -6.60 -5.92 13.29
C VAL A 135 -5.38 -6.82 13.28
N ALA A 136 -4.72 -6.89 12.14
CA ALA A 136 -3.46 -7.58 12.02
C ALA A 136 -2.47 -6.71 11.22
N VAL A 137 -1.22 -6.78 11.66
CA VAL A 137 -0.18 -5.83 11.28
C VAL A 137 1.07 -6.62 10.92
N GLU A 138 1.61 -6.35 9.74
CA GLU A 138 2.87 -6.92 9.26
C GLU A 138 3.89 -5.81 8.97
N ARG A 139 5.14 -6.03 9.39
CA ARG A 139 6.26 -5.13 9.12
C ARG A 139 6.97 -5.59 7.85
N ILE A 140 6.91 -4.79 6.80
CA ILE A 140 7.65 -5.02 5.56
C ILE A 140 8.92 -4.15 5.57
N ARG A 141 10.06 -4.74 5.21
CA ARG A 141 11.32 -4.01 5.03
C ARG A 141 11.51 -3.66 3.57
N PHE A 142 12.12 -2.51 3.31
CA PHE A 142 12.43 -2.10 1.96
C PHE A 142 13.50 -3.00 1.34
N ASP A 143 13.25 -3.46 0.13
CA ASP A 143 14.16 -4.28 -0.66
C ASP A 143 14.58 -3.51 -1.92
N GLN A 144 15.82 -3.05 -1.92
CA GLN A 144 16.38 -2.26 -3.02
C GLN A 144 16.59 -3.10 -4.29
N GLU A 145 16.90 -4.39 -4.16
CA GLU A 145 17.14 -5.28 -5.30
C GLU A 145 15.82 -5.58 -6.00
N GLU A 146 14.78 -5.93 -5.24
CA GLU A 146 13.43 -6.14 -5.77
C GLU A 146 12.86 -4.86 -6.39
N TRP A 147 13.06 -3.69 -5.77
CA TRP A 147 12.62 -2.44 -6.38
C TRP A 147 13.31 -2.18 -7.72
N THR A 148 14.62 -2.44 -7.80
CA THR A 148 15.38 -2.28 -9.05
C THR A 148 14.82 -3.17 -10.16
N ARG A 149 14.45 -4.42 -9.84
CA ARG A 149 13.82 -5.36 -10.77
C ARG A 149 12.44 -4.90 -11.24
N VAL A 150 11.62 -4.37 -10.33
CA VAL A 150 10.24 -3.94 -10.60
C VAL A 150 10.18 -2.61 -11.35
N ARG A 151 11.14 -1.72 -11.12
CA ARG A 151 11.24 -0.43 -11.80
C ARG A 151 11.52 -0.57 -13.29
N GLN A 152 12.33 -1.56 -13.70
CA GLN A 152 12.72 -1.75 -15.11
C GLN A 152 11.52 -1.81 -16.08
N PRO A 153 10.47 -2.64 -15.85
CA PRO A 153 9.26 -2.61 -16.68
C PRO A 153 8.54 -1.26 -16.72
N LEU A 154 8.55 -0.48 -15.63
CA LEU A 154 7.91 0.84 -15.58
C LEU A 154 8.66 1.85 -16.46
N ASP A 155 9.99 1.79 -16.43
CA ASP A 155 10.86 2.64 -17.25
C ASP A 155 10.69 2.30 -18.74
N ILE A 156 10.61 1.02 -19.07
CA ILE A 156 10.28 0.53 -20.42
C ILE A 156 8.90 1.04 -20.84
N PHE A 157 7.87 0.90 -19.99
CA PHE A 157 6.53 1.35 -20.31
C PHE A 157 6.50 2.84 -20.68
N LEU A 158 7.18 3.70 -19.92
CA LEU A 158 7.29 5.12 -20.22
C LEU A 158 7.94 5.35 -21.59
N LEU A 159 9.12 4.77 -21.82
CA LEU A 159 9.91 4.97 -23.04
C LEU A 159 9.13 4.58 -24.32
N PHE A 160 8.34 3.51 -24.25
CA PHE A 160 7.59 3.03 -25.42
C PHE A 160 6.28 3.77 -25.67
N HIS A 161 5.63 4.33 -24.64
CA HIS A 161 4.29 4.93 -24.79
C HIS A 161 4.31 6.46 -24.83
N PHE A 162 5.39 7.09 -24.37
CA PHE A 162 5.59 8.53 -24.41
C PHE A 162 6.96 8.87 -25.01
N PRO A 163 7.23 8.48 -26.28
CA PRO A 163 8.43 8.90 -26.97
C PRO A 163 8.41 10.42 -27.15
N ASN A 164 9.59 11.04 -27.04
CA ASN A 164 9.79 12.48 -27.27
C ASN A 164 9.33 12.93 -28.66
#